data_AF-A0ABD6G9Y6-F1
#
_entry.id   AF-A0ABD6G9Y6-F1
#
_cell.length_a   1.000
_cell.length_b   1.000
_cell.length_c   1.000
_cell.angle_alpha   90.00
_cell.angle_beta   90.00
_cell.angle_gamma   90.00
#
_symmetry.space_group_name_H-M   'P 1'
#
loop_
_entity.id
_entity.type
_entity.pdbx_description
1 polymer ?
#
loop_
_entity_poly.entity_id
_entity_poly.type
_entity_poly.pdbx_seq_one_letter_code
_entity_poly.pdbx_strand_id
1 'polypeptide(L)'
;MSRLDWSFVKSFVREAAPVPDAEWVSRKFDEFLRRTDPADAFAISGVFSLAHPFYVPKMTDTVADSLAISVPELGEALMRARLTASRAHQPNVLVACLPKSASTFIGQSLMKVLNVPMAVLMSSALSPQTPFSMGITLREQETDELALIQYGNNGLGYVAQHHLRCTPYLCRQLELYNIRPIVTYRNVYDSLVSLDDMMRKQQQEWAATRDKDAIYFSDGLPSNYCELDDETRYLILVDRQCAWYLQFFMSWKRCEALGLVKPLWVSYEEDFLGNKQRLAERIATFVGPEFVDSEKLSKVFSETIEAGHARFNKGVSGRGSQLPQRVKDRIRASFDLYRDDFDFSEILPS
;
A
#
# COMPACT_ATOMS: atom_id res chain seq x y z
N MET A 1 0.65 -1.49 -39.98
CA MET A 1 1.30 -1.54 -38.65
C MET A 1 0.90 -0.28 -37.91
N SER A 2 0.11 -0.44 -36.85
CA SER A 2 -0.32 0.66 -35.99
C SER A 2 0.90 1.46 -35.51
N ARG A 3 0.81 2.79 -35.63
CA ARG A 3 1.78 3.76 -35.07
C ARG A 3 1.29 4.24 -33.70
N LEU A 4 0.69 3.36 -32.90
CA LEU A 4 0.20 3.79 -31.60
C LEU A 4 1.38 4.18 -30.70
N ASP A 5 1.46 5.48 -30.43
CA ASP A 5 2.42 6.01 -29.47
C ASP A 5 1.93 5.73 -28.04
N TRP A 6 2.33 4.58 -27.51
CA TRP A 6 2.04 4.19 -26.14
C TRP A 6 2.58 5.18 -25.10
N SER A 7 3.57 6.01 -25.43
CA SER A 7 4.07 7.03 -24.51
C SER A 7 3.02 8.15 -24.31
N PHE A 8 2.33 8.53 -25.38
CA PHE A 8 1.25 9.51 -25.34
C PHE A 8 0.04 9.00 -24.53
N VAL A 9 -0.40 7.77 -24.78
CA VAL A 9 -1.49 7.14 -24.02
C VAL A 9 -1.15 7.09 -22.53
N LYS A 10 0.08 6.68 -22.18
CA LYS A 10 0.54 6.64 -20.79
C LYS A 10 0.53 8.02 -20.12
N SER A 11 1.00 9.07 -20.80
CA SER A 11 0.97 10.43 -20.22
C SER A 11 -0.45 10.90 -19.99
N PHE A 12 -1.35 10.69 -20.96
CA PHE A 12 -2.75 11.05 -20.85
C PHE A 12 -3.44 10.33 -19.67
N VAL A 13 -3.25 9.01 -19.55
CA VAL A 13 -3.79 8.22 -18.43
C VAL A 13 -3.29 8.74 -17.10
N ARG A 14 -1.99 9.03 -16.98
CA ARG A 14 -1.38 9.52 -15.74
C ARG A 14 -1.97 10.85 -15.28
N GLU A 15 -2.38 11.70 -16.22
CA GLU A 15 -2.95 13.02 -15.93
C GLU A 15 -4.46 12.94 -15.63
N ALA A 16 -5.21 12.18 -16.42
CA ALA A 16 -6.67 12.16 -16.33
C ALA A 16 -7.21 11.14 -15.30
N ALA A 17 -6.64 9.94 -15.21
CA ALA A 17 -7.19 8.87 -14.38
C ALA A 17 -7.20 9.17 -12.86
N PRO A 18 -6.31 10.01 -12.30
CA PRO A 18 -6.40 10.37 -10.88
C PRO A 18 -7.49 11.40 -10.54
N VAL A 19 -8.22 11.96 -11.51
CA VAL A 19 -9.27 12.95 -11.23
C VAL A 19 -10.49 12.27 -10.58
N PRO A 20 -10.96 12.73 -9.40
CA PRO A 20 -12.09 12.09 -8.69
C PRO A 20 -13.45 12.16 -9.42
N ASP A 21 -13.62 13.13 -10.32
CA ASP A 21 -14.84 13.29 -11.12
C ASP A 21 -14.90 12.24 -12.23
N ALA A 22 -15.57 11.12 -11.95
CA ALA A 22 -15.73 10.01 -12.87
C ALA A 22 -16.43 10.38 -14.19
N GLU A 23 -17.35 11.35 -14.17
CA GLU A 23 -18.02 11.83 -15.39
C GLU A 23 -17.07 12.64 -16.27
N TRP A 24 -16.25 13.50 -15.65
CA TRP A 24 -15.20 14.21 -16.36
C TRP A 24 -14.18 13.26 -16.97
N VAL A 25 -13.70 12.27 -16.21
CA VAL A 25 -12.74 11.27 -16.70
C VAL A 25 -13.34 10.50 -17.88
N SER A 26 -14.59 10.04 -17.74
CA SER A 26 -15.27 9.31 -18.81
C SER A 26 -15.40 10.14 -20.08
N ARG A 27 -15.80 11.42 -19.98
CA ARG A 27 -15.84 12.33 -21.14
C ARG A 27 -14.49 12.49 -21.80
N LYS A 28 -13.41 12.64 -21.02
CA LYS A 28 -12.05 12.80 -21.54
C LYS A 28 -11.55 11.56 -22.26
N PHE A 29 -11.80 10.39 -21.68
CA PHE A 29 -11.48 9.11 -22.29
C PHE A 29 -12.26 8.89 -23.59
N ASP A 30 -13.55 9.19 -23.61
CA ASP A 30 -14.37 9.11 -24.84
C ASP A 30 -13.94 10.13 -25.91
N GLU A 31 -13.51 11.33 -25.52
CA GLU A 31 -12.92 12.32 -26.44
C GLU A 31 -11.61 11.81 -27.07
N PHE A 32 -10.79 11.12 -26.28
CA PHE A 32 -9.55 10.52 -26.75
C PHE A 32 -9.83 9.39 -27.74
N LEU A 33 -10.73 8.46 -27.40
CA LEU A 33 -11.09 7.32 -28.26
C LEU A 33 -11.68 7.79 -29.60
N ARG A 34 -12.49 8.86 -29.62
CA ARG A 34 -13.04 9.44 -30.87
C ARG A 34 -11.99 9.95 -31.84
N ARG A 35 -10.78 10.26 -31.36
CA ARG A 35 -9.65 10.73 -32.17
C ARG A 35 -8.64 9.63 -32.49
N THR A 36 -8.84 8.44 -31.93
CA THR A 36 -7.97 7.28 -32.09
C THR A 36 -8.37 6.50 -33.33
N ASP A 37 -7.41 5.87 -34.00
CA ASP A 37 -7.69 4.90 -35.06
C ASP A 37 -8.61 3.78 -34.51
N PRO A 38 -9.72 3.45 -35.18
CA PRO A 38 -10.61 2.36 -34.76
C PRO A 38 -9.88 1.03 -34.50
N ALA A 39 -8.78 0.75 -35.20
CA ALA A 39 -7.97 -0.45 -35.00
C ALA A 39 -7.28 -0.50 -33.62
N ASP A 40 -6.98 0.66 -33.03
CA ASP A 40 -6.33 0.77 -31.72
C ASP A 40 -7.32 1.09 -30.58
N ALA A 41 -8.50 1.64 -30.91
CA ALA A 41 -9.48 2.11 -29.94
C ALA A 41 -9.91 1.04 -28.93
N PHE A 42 -10.05 -0.22 -29.36
CA PHE A 42 -10.41 -1.32 -28.47
C PHE A 42 -9.33 -1.58 -27.41
N ALA A 43 -8.06 -1.68 -27.82
CA ALA A 43 -6.94 -1.88 -26.91
C ALA A 43 -6.79 -0.72 -25.91
N ILE A 44 -6.94 0.52 -26.38
CA ILE A 44 -6.88 1.71 -25.52
C ILE A 44 -8.04 1.74 -24.53
N SER A 45 -9.26 1.37 -24.95
CA SER A 45 -10.42 1.33 -24.06
C SER A 45 -10.24 0.32 -22.92
N GLY A 46 -9.57 -0.81 -23.18
CA GLY A 46 -9.15 -1.76 -22.15
C GLY A 46 -8.18 -1.14 -21.15
N VAL A 47 -7.16 -0.41 -21.63
CA VAL A 47 -6.22 0.31 -20.76
C VAL A 47 -6.91 1.38 -19.92
N PHE A 48 -7.86 2.12 -20.50
CA PHE A 48 -8.65 3.12 -19.77
C PHE A 48 -9.52 2.50 -18.68
N SER A 49 -10.10 1.33 -18.93
CA SER A 49 -10.89 0.58 -17.95
C SER A 49 -10.03 0.08 -16.78
N LEU A 50 -8.76 -0.28 -17.04
CA LEU A 50 -7.79 -0.60 -15.98
C LEU A 50 -7.25 0.66 -15.29
N ALA A 51 -7.19 1.80 -15.99
CA ALA A 51 -6.70 3.04 -15.43
C ALA A 51 -7.68 3.65 -14.43
N HIS A 52 -8.99 3.56 -14.69
CA HIS A 52 -10.04 4.14 -13.86
C HIS A 52 -11.18 3.12 -13.66
N PRO A 53 -11.41 2.63 -12.42
CA PRO A 53 -12.30 1.50 -12.16
C PRO A 53 -13.79 1.76 -12.47
N PHE A 54 -14.18 3.03 -12.63
CA PHE A 54 -15.56 3.41 -12.97
C PHE A 54 -15.73 3.84 -14.42
N TYR A 55 -14.68 3.71 -15.25
CA TYR A 55 -14.82 4.01 -16.68
C TYR A 55 -15.42 2.84 -17.42
N VAL A 56 -16.49 3.11 -18.18
CA VAL A 56 -17.04 2.21 -19.18
C VAL A 56 -17.21 3.00 -20.48
N PRO A 57 -16.62 2.57 -21.60
CA PRO A 57 -16.72 3.30 -22.86
C PRO A 57 -18.17 3.38 -23.36
N LYS A 58 -18.58 4.56 -23.83
CA LYS A 58 -19.92 4.74 -24.42
C LYS A 58 -20.02 4.07 -25.78
N MET A 59 -21.03 3.22 -25.95
CA MET A 59 -21.36 2.55 -27.20
C MET A 59 -22.86 2.25 -27.30
N THR A 60 -23.31 1.84 -28.48
CA THR A 60 -24.70 1.40 -28.67
C THR A 60 -24.93 0.02 -28.04
N ASP A 61 -26.17 -0.28 -27.64
CA ASP A 61 -26.54 -1.58 -27.06
C ASP A 61 -26.15 -2.74 -27.97
N THR A 62 -26.36 -2.60 -29.29
CA THR A 62 -25.95 -3.63 -30.26
C THR A 62 -24.45 -3.92 -30.24
N VAL A 63 -23.61 -2.89 -30.06
CA VAL A 63 -22.16 -3.09 -29.95
C VAL A 63 -21.81 -3.70 -28.60
N ALA A 64 -22.43 -3.25 -27.51
CA ALA A 64 -22.22 -3.81 -26.18
C ALA A 64 -22.59 -5.30 -26.12
N ASP A 65 -23.73 -5.68 -26.71
CA ASP A 65 -24.18 -7.07 -26.83
C ASP A 65 -23.19 -7.92 -27.63
N SER A 66 -22.60 -7.36 -28.70
CA SER A 66 -21.59 -8.05 -29.51
C SER A 66 -20.25 -8.27 -28.79
N LEU A 67 -20.00 -7.52 -27.71
CA LEU A 67 -18.79 -7.62 -26.87
C LEU A 67 -19.04 -8.41 -25.57
N ALA A 68 -20.26 -8.91 -25.37
CA ALA A 68 -20.61 -9.66 -24.17
C ALA A 68 -19.69 -10.89 -24.02
N ILE A 69 -19.06 -11.00 -22.85
CA ILE A 69 -18.27 -12.19 -22.50
C ILE A 69 -19.12 -13.14 -21.68
N SER A 70 -19.04 -14.42 -22.00
CA SER A 70 -19.65 -15.48 -21.22
C SER A 70 -18.84 -15.76 -19.94
N VAL A 71 -19.50 -16.34 -18.92
CA VAL A 71 -18.82 -16.76 -17.69
C VAL A 71 -17.66 -17.74 -17.97
N PRO A 72 -17.79 -18.73 -18.88
CA PRO A 72 -16.67 -19.59 -19.26
C PRO A 72 -15.48 -18.83 -19.86
N GLU A 73 -15.70 -17.86 -20.75
CA GLU A 73 -14.63 -17.06 -21.35
C GLU A 73 -13.91 -16.22 -20.29
N LEU A 74 -14.65 -15.58 -19.39
CA LEU A 74 -14.08 -14.86 -18.25
C LEU A 74 -13.29 -15.80 -17.34
N GLY A 75 -13.86 -16.96 -17.00
CA GLY A 75 -13.21 -17.96 -16.15
C GLY A 75 -11.91 -18.48 -16.76
N GLU A 76 -11.89 -18.72 -18.07
CA GLU A 76 -10.70 -19.12 -18.81
C GLU A 76 -9.63 -18.03 -18.80
N ALA A 77 -10.01 -16.78 -19.08
CA ALA A 77 -9.09 -15.64 -19.06
C ALA A 77 -8.45 -15.46 -17.67
N LEU A 78 -9.25 -15.51 -16.61
CA LEU A 78 -8.76 -15.43 -15.23
C LEU A 78 -7.86 -16.61 -14.87
N MET A 79 -8.22 -17.83 -15.26
CA MET A 79 -7.39 -19.01 -15.02
C MET A 79 -6.02 -18.88 -15.71
N ARG A 80 -5.99 -18.43 -16.99
CA ARG A 80 -4.73 -18.22 -17.73
C ARG A 80 -3.88 -17.16 -17.05
N ALA A 81 -4.48 -16.03 -16.67
CA ALA A 81 -3.77 -14.94 -16.03
C ALA A 81 -3.25 -15.31 -14.63
N ARG A 82 -4.03 -16.07 -13.83
CA ARG A 82 -3.58 -16.65 -12.56
C ARG A 82 -2.40 -17.61 -12.74
N LEU A 83 -2.46 -18.47 -13.76
CA LEU A 83 -1.38 -19.41 -14.05
C LEU A 83 -0.08 -18.68 -14.38
N THR A 84 -0.13 -17.64 -15.22
CA THR A 84 1.03 -16.79 -15.52
C THR A 84 1.58 -16.11 -14.26
N ALA A 85 0.71 -15.45 -13.49
CA ALA A 85 1.12 -14.72 -12.28
C ALA A 85 1.74 -15.64 -11.21
N SER A 86 1.14 -16.82 -10.98
CA SER A 86 1.61 -17.79 -9.97
C SER A 86 2.94 -18.48 -10.33
N ARG A 87 3.31 -18.47 -11.61
CA ARG A 87 4.53 -19.12 -12.11
C ARG A 87 5.63 -18.13 -12.49
N ALA A 88 5.35 -16.83 -12.43
CA ALA A 88 6.31 -15.80 -12.79
C ALA A 88 7.49 -15.80 -11.83
N HIS A 89 8.70 -15.92 -12.38
CA HIS A 89 9.95 -15.84 -11.62
C HIS A 89 10.37 -14.37 -11.49
N GLN A 90 9.85 -13.70 -10.46
CA GLN A 90 10.02 -12.27 -10.27
C GLN A 90 10.00 -11.88 -8.78
N PRO A 91 10.59 -10.72 -8.41
CA PRO A 91 10.62 -10.25 -7.03
C PRO A 91 9.29 -9.57 -6.67
N ASN A 92 8.33 -10.37 -6.20
CA ASN A 92 7.09 -9.88 -5.62
C ASN A 92 7.28 -9.68 -4.12
N VAL A 93 7.30 -8.43 -3.67
CA VAL A 93 7.51 -8.09 -2.25
C VAL A 93 6.32 -7.32 -1.71
N LEU A 94 5.83 -7.74 -0.54
CA LEU A 94 4.82 -7.02 0.24
C LEU A 94 5.48 -6.49 1.51
N VAL A 95 5.57 -5.17 1.65
CA VAL A 95 5.89 -4.51 2.91
C VAL A 95 4.58 -4.29 3.67
N ALA A 96 4.19 -5.29 4.46
CA ALA A 96 3.05 -5.21 5.36
C ALA A 96 3.45 -4.44 6.61
N CYS A 97 2.78 -3.33 6.91
CA CYS A 97 3.34 -2.37 7.85
C CYS A 97 2.35 -1.85 8.88
N LEU A 98 2.82 -1.80 10.12
CA LEU A 98 2.24 -0.93 11.13
C LEU A 98 2.50 0.54 10.71
N PRO A 99 1.50 1.43 10.68
CA PRO A 99 1.72 2.84 10.42
C PRO A 99 2.91 3.42 11.20
N LYS A 100 3.82 4.09 10.49
CA LYS A 100 5.00 4.76 11.06
C LYS A 100 6.14 3.84 11.55
N SER A 101 6.21 2.60 11.05
CA SER A 101 7.32 1.66 11.29
C SER A 101 8.41 1.64 10.20
N ALA A 102 8.76 2.79 9.62
CA ALA A 102 9.76 2.91 8.52
C ALA A 102 9.43 2.17 7.20
N SER A 103 8.18 1.78 6.98
CA SER A 103 7.75 1.08 5.77
C SER A 103 8.00 1.86 4.47
N THR A 104 7.84 3.18 4.47
CA THR A 104 8.14 4.03 3.30
C THR A 104 9.61 3.99 2.93
N PHE A 105 10.51 4.00 3.92
CA PHE A 105 11.94 3.88 3.68
C PHE A 105 12.26 2.53 3.03
N ILE A 106 11.83 1.44 3.66
CA ILE A 106 12.09 0.08 3.17
C ILE A 106 11.49 -0.14 1.78
N GLY A 107 10.23 0.26 1.57
CA GLY A 107 9.55 0.13 0.29
C GLY A 107 10.22 0.91 -0.83
N GLN A 108 10.59 2.17 -0.59
CA GLN A 108 11.28 3.00 -1.59
C GLN A 108 12.68 2.48 -1.93
N SER A 109 13.45 2.07 -0.93
CA SER A 109 14.77 1.48 -1.16
C SER A 109 14.68 0.18 -1.95
N LEU A 110 13.69 -0.68 -1.66
CA LEU A 110 13.45 -1.90 -2.42
C LEU A 110 13.05 -1.63 -3.86
N MET A 111 12.14 -0.69 -4.12
CA MET A 111 11.79 -0.30 -5.49
C MET A 111 13.02 0.17 -6.27
N LYS A 112 13.87 0.98 -5.63
CA LYS A 112 15.09 1.50 -6.25
C LYS A 112 16.11 0.39 -6.55
N VAL A 113 16.37 -0.52 -5.62
CA VAL A 113 17.38 -1.58 -5.81
C VAL A 113 16.91 -2.66 -6.79
N LEU A 114 15.63 -3.02 -6.73
CA LEU A 114 15.03 -4.03 -7.61
C LEU A 114 14.70 -3.48 -9.00
N ASN A 115 14.62 -2.15 -9.13
CA ASN A 115 14.15 -1.47 -10.34
C ASN A 115 12.76 -1.96 -10.79
N VAL A 116 11.83 -2.06 -9.83
CA VAL A 116 10.46 -2.53 -10.04
C VAL A 116 9.44 -1.46 -9.68
N PRO A 117 8.22 -1.51 -10.26
CA PRO A 117 7.18 -0.53 -9.94
C PRO A 117 6.66 -0.68 -8.52
N MET A 118 6.10 0.42 -8.01
CA MET A 118 5.20 0.40 -6.86
C MET A 118 3.89 -0.29 -7.26
N ALA A 119 3.45 -1.25 -6.47
CA ALA A 119 2.15 -1.89 -6.65
C ALA A 119 1.12 -1.38 -5.63
N VAL A 120 -0.13 -1.26 -6.09
CA VAL A 120 -1.31 -1.13 -5.23
C VAL A 120 -2.11 -2.40 -5.35
N LEU A 121 -2.00 -3.27 -4.37
CA LEU A 121 -2.66 -4.56 -4.40
C LEU A 121 -4.11 -4.50 -3.91
N MET A 122 -4.62 -3.35 -3.47
CA MET A 122 -5.99 -3.18 -2.96
C MET A 122 -6.99 -2.67 -4.01
N SER A 123 -6.54 -2.44 -5.24
CA SER A 123 -7.36 -1.99 -6.36
C SER A 123 -6.69 -2.38 -7.66
N SER A 124 -7.49 -2.77 -8.66
CA SER A 124 -7.03 -3.07 -10.02
C SER A 124 -6.57 -1.84 -10.81
N ALA A 125 -6.60 -0.63 -10.23
CA ALA A 125 -6.16 0.58 -10.91
C ALA A 125 -4.67 0.52 -11.28
N LEU A 126 -4.30 0.99 -12.48
CA LEU A 126 -2.91 1.01 -12.95
C LEU A 126 -1.98 1.94 -12.12
N SER A 127 -2.55 2.89 -11.39
CA SER A 127 -1.83 3.91 -10.63
C SER A 127 -2.32 3.95 -9.18
N PRO A 128 -1.41 4.10 -8.19
CA PRO A 128 -1.80 4.34 -6.81
C PRO A 128 -2.65 5.59 -6.61
N GLN A 129 -2.40 6.64 -7.40
CA GLN A 129 -3.02 7.94 -7.21
C GLN A 129 -4.53 7.91 -7.48
N THR A 130 -4.98 7.08 -8.43
CA THR A 130 -6.40 6.95 -8.79
C THR A 130 -7.28 6.49 -7.62
N PRO A 131 -7.08 5.32 -7.02
CA PRO A 131 -7.94 4.91 -5.91
C PRO A 131 -7.77 5.82 -4.69
N PHE A 132 -6.59 6.41 -4.46
CA PHE A 132 -6.38 7.37 -3.37
C PHE A 132 -7.17 8.67 -3.55
N SER A 133 -7.29 9.19 -4.77
CA SER A 133 -8.06 10.41 -5.01
C SER A 133 -9.57 10.21 -4.81
N MET A 134 -10.03 8.95 -4.85
CA MET A 134 -11.42 8.55 -4.61
C MET A 134 -11.68 8.09 -3.16
N GLY A 135 -10.77 8.37 -2.23
CA GLY A 135 -10.99 8.12 -0.80
C GLY A 135 -10.85 6.66 -0.36
N ILE A 136 -10.15 5.81 -1.13
CA ILE A 136 -9.93 4.40 -0.75
C ILE A 136 -9.18 4.26 0.59
N THR A 137 -8.52 5.30 1.09
CA THR A 137 -7.63 5.25 2.26
C THR A 137 -8.34 4.91 3.57
N LEU A 138 -9.67 5.10 3.65
CA LEU A 138 -10.46 4.66 4.81
C LEU A 138 -10.74 3.16 4.84
N ARG A 139 -10.51 2.46 3.72
CA ARG A 139 -10.61 1.00 3.67
C ARG A 139 -9.35 0.36 4.23
N GLU A 140 -9.53 -0.80 4.85
CA GLU A 140 -8.41 -1.72 5.05
C GLU A 140 -7.76 -2.01 3.70
N GLN A 141 -6.42 -2.04 3.65
CA GLN A 141 -5.70 -2.23 2.40
C GLN A 141 -5.58 -3.72 2.05
N GLU A 142 -6.69 -4.44 2.16
CA GLU A 142 -6.81 -5.84 1.75
C GLU A 142 -6.56 -5.99 0.25
N THR A 143 -6.06 -7.15 -0.12
CA THR A 143 -5.69 -7.50 -1.48
C THR A 143 -6.90 -7.75 -2.37
N ASP A 144 -6.91 -7.09 -3.51
CA ASP A 144 -7.78 -7.31 -4.65
C ASP A 144 -7.13 -8.32 -5.60
N GLU A 145 -7.88 -9.36 -5.98
CA GLU A 145 -7.32 -10.44 -6.78
C GLU A 145 -6.95 -10.01 -8.21
N LEU A 146 -7.69 -9.08 -8.82
CA LEU A 146 -7.36 -8.58 -10.15
C LEU A 146 -6.07 -7.76 -10.09
N ALA A 147 -5.85 -6.99 -9.02
CA ALA A 147 -4.59 -6.29 -8.79
C ALA A 147 -3.41 -7.28 -8.67
N LEU A 148 -3.58 -8.35 -7.88
CA LEU A 148 -2.56 -9.40 -7.75
C LEU A 148 -2.20 -10.04 -9.09
N ILE A 149 -3.22 -10.38 -9.89
CA ILE A 149 -3.04 -10.94 -11.24
C ILE A 149 -2.34 -9.93 -12.15
N GLN A 150 -2.80 -8.67 -12.17
CA GLN A 150 -2.26 -7.62 -13.04
C GLN A 150 -0.77 -7.39 -12.78
N TYR A 151 -0.38 -7.17 -11.52
CA TYR A 151 1.03 -6.99 -11.18
C TYR A 151 1.83 -8.28 -11.34
N GLY A 152 1.22 -9.44 -11.09
CA GLY A 152 1.85 -10.74 -11.34
C GLY A 152 2.13 -11.03 -12.81
N ASN A 153 1.39 -10.41 -13.74
CA ASN A 153 1.56 -10.58 -15.19
C ASN A 153 2.52 -9.57 -15.82
N ASN A 154 3.16 -8.68 -15.05
CA ASN A 154 4.01 -7.62 -15.62
C ASN A 154 5.41 -8.12 -16.05
N GLY A 155 5.85 -9.30 -15.58
CA GLY A 155 7.16 -9.89 -15.89
C GLY A 155 8.36 -9.18 -15.25
N LEU A 156 8.13 -8.20 -14.37
CA LEU A 156 9.15 -7.39 -13.69
C LEU A 156 9.18 -7.64 -12.18
N GLY A 157 8.07 -8.05 -11.59
CA GLY A 157 7.85 -8.03 -10.14
C GLY A 157 7.35 -6.67 -9.65
N TYR A 158 7.33 -6.49 -8.33
CA TYR A 158 6.84 -5.27 -7.71
C TYR A 158 7.21 -5.18 -6.23
N VAL A 159 7.11 -3.96 -5.68
CA VAL A 159 7.04 -3.72 -4.24
C VAL A 159 5.70 -3.08 -3.92
N ALA A 160 4.93 -3.73 -3.06
CA ALA A 160 3.69 -3.19 -2.51
C ALA A 160 3.92 -2.77 -1.06
N GLN A 161 3.38 -1.63 -0.64
CA GLN A 161 3.43 -1.19 0.76
C GLN A 161 2.00 -1.04 1.27
N HIS A 162 1.60 -1.89 2.21
CA HIS A 162 0.22 -1.92 2.68
C HIS A 162 0.07 -2.00 4.19
N HIS A 163 -0.96 -1.31 4.69
CA HIS A 163 -1.48 -1.45 6.03
C HIS A 163 -2.60 -2.51 5.98
N LEU A 164 -2.24 -3.78 6.22
CA LEU A 164 -3.20 -4.89 6.23
C LEU A 164 -2.92 -5.92 7.33
N ARG A 165 -3.99 -6.43 7.94
CA ARG A 165 -3.97 -7.57 8.85
C ARG A 165 -3.71 -8.87 8.09
N CYS A 166 -3.13 -9.87 8.77
CA CYS A 166 -2.90 -11.19 8.17
C CYS A 166 -4.12 -12.09 8.36
N THR A 167 -4.50 -12.81 7.33
CA THR A 167 -5.58 -13.81 7.40
C THR A 167 -5.14 -15.07 6.66
N PRO A 168 -5.75 -16.24 6.95
CA PRO A 168 -5.50 -17.44 6.16
C PRO A 168 -5.74 -17.22 4.66
N TYR A 169 -6.72 -16.38 4.30
CA TYR A 169 -6.99 -16.01 2.92
C TYR A 169 -5.81 -15.25 2.29
N LEU A 170 -5.30 -14.22 2.97
CA LEU A 170 -4.10 -13.51 2.53
C LEU A 170 -2.92 -14.46 2.39
N CYS A 171 -2.67 -15.35 3.36
CA CYS A 171 -1.58 -16.32 3.30
C CYS A 171 -1.64 -17.17 2.04
N ARG A 172 -2.83 -17.64 1.64
CA ARG A 172 -3.02 -18.40 0.39
C ARG A 172 -2.73 -17.57 -0.85
N GLN A 173 -3.08 -16.29 -0.85
CA GLN A 173 -2.72 -15.39 -1.94
C GLN A 173 -1.20 -15.16 -2.00
N LEU A 174 -0.54 -14.93 -0.87
CA LEU A 174 0.92 -14.76 -0.81
C LEU A 174 1.65 -15.99 -1.35
N GLU A 175 1.20 -17.18 -0.95
CA GLU A 175 1.71 -18.46 -1.44
C GLU A 175 1.46 -18.63 -2.95
N LEU A 176 0.22 -18.44 -3.40
CA LEU A 176 -0.17 -18.63 -4.80
C LEU A 176 0.62 -17.72 -5.75
N TYR A 177 0.87 -16.48 -5.36
CA TYR A 177 1.52 -15.47 -6.22
C TYR A 177 3.01 -15.23 -5.87
N ASN A 178 3.62 -16.12 -5.07
CA ASN A 178 5.02 -16.05 -4.64
C ASN A 178 5.41 -14.69 -4.05
N ILE A 179 4.52 -14.11 -3.25
CA ILE A 179 4.72 -12.80 -2.63
C ILE A 179 5.48 -12.99 -1.33
N ARG A 180 6.54 -12.21 -1.15
CA ARG A 180 7.44 -12.30 0.00
C ARG A 180 7.09 -11.21 1.00
N PRO A 181 6.45 -11.54 2.14
CA PRO A 181 6.00 -10.54 3.09
C PRO A 181 7.14 -10.12 4.03
N ILE A 182 7.45 -8.83 4.02
CA ILE A 182 8.28 -8.15 5.01
C ILE A 182 7.32 -7.40 5.95
N VAL A 183 7.32 -7.77 7.23
CA VAL A 183 6.43 -7.17 8.23
C VAL A 183 7.20 -6.15 9.06
N THR A 184 6.81 -4.88 8.97
CA THR A 184 7.48 -3.79 9.70
C THR A 184 6.66 -3.36 10.91
N TYR A 185 7.29 -3.32 12.08
CA TYR A 185 6.65 -2.95 13.34
C TYR A 185 7.50 -1.97 14.14
N ARG A 186 6.86 -1.33 15.11
CA ARG A 186 7.42 -0.29 15.95
C ARG A 186 6.66 -0.25 17.27
N ASN A 187 7.29 0.24 18.33
CA ASN A 187 6.56 0.50 19.57
C ASN A 187 5.37 1.46 19.35
N VAL A 188 4.24 1.14 19.98
CA VAL A 188 2.95 1.81 19.75
C VAL A 188 2.98 3.27 20.20
N TYR A 189 3.67 3.57 21.31
CA TYR A 189 3.74 4.94 21.84
C TYR A 189 4.41 5.89 20.85
N ASP A 190 5.58 5.53 20.33
CA ASP A 190 6.26 6.31 19.31
C ASP A 190 5.47 6.38 18.01
N SER A 191 4.82 5.27 17.63
CA SER A 191 4.03 5.20 16.41
C SER A 191 2.88 6.20 16.44
N LEU A 192 2.18 6.35 17.58
CA LEU A 192 1.12 7.34 17.76
C LEU A 192 1.64 8.78 17.73
N VAL A 193 2.77 9.05 18.39
CA VAL A 193 3.40 10.38 18.31
C VAL A 193 3.78 10.71 16.86
N SER A 194 4.38 9.77 16.14
CA SER A 194 4.75 9.98 14.74
C SER A 194 3.55 10.07 13.81
N LEU A 195 2.42 9.47 14.19
CA LEU A 195 1.16 9.53 13.46
C LEU A 195 0.51 10.91 13.62
N ASP A 196 0.43 11.44 14.84
CA ASP A 196 -0.08 12.79 15.11
C ASP A 196 0.66 13.85 14.29
N ASP A 197 2.00 13.82 14.33
CA ASP A 197 2.81 14.77 13.53
C ASP A 197 2.48 14.70 12.03
N MET A 198 2.29 13.49 11.52
CA MET A 198 1.99 13.28 10.10
C MET A 198 0.60 13.80 9.75
N MET A 199 -0.41 13.47 10.57
CA MET A 199 -1.79 13.89 10.34
C MET A 199 -1.92 15.41 10.41
N ARG A 200 -1.30 16.04 11.41
CA ARG A 200 -1.28 17.51 11.51
C ARG A 200 -0.64 18.16 10.29
N LYS A 201 0.54 17.68 9.88
CA LYS A 201 1.23 18.19 8.70
C LYS A 201 0.38 18.05 7.43
N GLN A 202 -0.19 16.86 7.22
CA GLN A 202 -1.02 16.58 6.04
C GLN A 202 -2.29 17.43 6.00
N GLN A 203 -3.00 17.55 7.11
CA GLN A 203 -4.19 18.39 7.17
C GLN A 203 -3.87 19.87 6.92
N GLN A 204 -2.77 20.38 7.46
CA GLN A 204 -2.32 21.74 7.19
C GLN A 204 -2.01 21.96 5.70
N GLU A 205 -1.33 21.00 5.06
CA GLU A 205 -1.03 21.04 3.61
C GLU A 205 -2.31 20.95 2.75
N TRP A 206 -3.28 20.11 3.14
CA TRP A 206 -4.51 19.90 2.38
C TRP A 206 -5.56 20.99 2.60
N ALA A 207 -5.60 21.64 3.76
CA ALA A 207 -6.56 22.71 4.06
C ALA A 207 -6.50 23.87 3.05
N ALA A 208 -5.36 24.06 2.37
CA ALA A 208 -5.19 25.08 1.34
C ALA A 208 -5.74 24.68 -0.04
N THR A 209 -5.96 23.38 -0.30
CA THR A 209 -6.20 22.85 -1.66
C THR A 209 -7.38 21.91 -1.77
N ARG A 210 -8.00 21.53 -0.65
CA ARG A 210 -9.07 20.53 -0.58
C ARG A 210 -10.19 20.99 0.32
N ASP A 211 -11.41 20.60 -0.05
CA ASP A 211 -12.58 20.75 0.83
C ASP A 211 -12.47 19.82 2.06
N LYS A 212 -13.17 20.19 3.14
CA LYS A 212 -13.16 19.47 4.42
C LYS A 212 -13.64 18.01 4.29
N ASP A 213 -14.65 17.74 3.45
CA ASP A 213 -15.16 16.38 3.26
C ASP A 213 -14.12 15.52 2.53
N ALA A 214 -13.41 16.09 1.54
CA ALA A 214 -12.33 15.39 0.85
C ALA A 214 -11.13 15.06 1.78
N ILE A 215 -10.86 15.93 2.77
CA ILE A 215 -9.86 15.67 3.81
C ILE A 215 -10.32 14.52 4.72
N TYR A 216 -11.58 14.52 5.14
CA TYR A 216 -12.14 13.44 5.95
C TYR A 216 -11.99 12.07 5.27
N PHE A 217 -12.25 11.96 3.96
CA PHE A 217 -12.02 10.70 3.24
C PHE A 217 -10.54 10.33 3.05
N SER A 218 -9.61 11.24 3.34
CA SER A 218 -8.17 10.97 3.27
C SER A 218 -7.67 10.38 4.58
N ASP A 219 -8.08 10.93 5.72
CA ASP A 219 -7.53 10.57 7.03
C ASP A 219 -8.56 10.14 8.07
N GLY A 220 -9.86 10.35 7.89
CA GLY A 220 -11.00 10.02 8.76
C GLY A 220 -11.08 10.81 10.08
N LEU A 221 -10.36 11.91 10.20
CA LEU A 221 -10.26 12.72 11.41
C LEU A 221 -11.25 13.90 11.38
N PRO A 222 -11.61 14.46 12.55
CA PRO A 222 -12.46 15.65 12.58
C PRO A 222 -11.78 16.84 11.88
N SER A 223 -12.57 17.71 11.26
CA SER A 223 -12.05 18.83 10.46
C SER A 223 -11.29 19.88 11.27
N ASN A 224 -11.50 19.92 12.60
CA ASN A 224 -10.78 20.78 13.53
C ASN A 224 -9.63 20.05 14.26
N TYR A 225 -9.20 18.87 13.79
CA TYR A 225 -8.19 18.06 14.49
C TYR A 225 -6.93 18.84 14.84
N CYS A 226 -6.43 19.70 13.95
CA CYS A 226 -5.25 20.55 14.19
C CYS A 226 -5.43 21.61 15.29
N GLU A 227 -6.66 21.94 15.68
CA GLU A 227 -7.00 22.95 16.70
C GLU A 227 -7.18 22.35 18.10
N LEU A 228 -7.32 21.02 18.19
CA LEU A 228 -7.46 20.30 19.45
C LEU A 228 -6.14 20.29 20.23
N ASP A 229 -6.24 20.22 21.56
CA ASP A 229 -5.07 20.03 22.42
C ASP A 229 -4.42 18.66 22.21
N ASP A 230 -3.15 18.54 22.62
CA ASP A 230 -2.33 17.35 22.38
C ASP A 230 -2.95 16.07 22.97
N GLU A 231 -3.50 16.13 24.19
CA GLU A 231 -4.08 14.96 24.85
C GLU A 231 -5.33 14.49 24.10
N THR A 232 -6.22 15.40 23.73
CA THR A 232 -7.43 15.09 22.96
C THR A 232 -7.10 14.47 21.60
N ARG A 233 -6.12 15.01 20.87
CA ARG A 233 -5.67 14.42 19.59
C ARG A 233 -5.15 13.01 19.77
N TYR A 234 -4.32 12.78 20.78
CA TYR A 234 -3.81 11.43 21.06
C TYR A 234 -4.93 10.46 21.43
N LEU A 235 -5.91 10.87 22.23
CA LEU A 235 -7.05 10.01 22.57
C LEU A 235 -7.87 9.62 21.34
N ILE A 236 -8.12 10.55 20.42
CA ILE A 236 -8.78 10.26 19.12
C ILE A 236 -7.98 9.21 18.34
N LEU A 237 -6.65 9.38 18.24
CA LEU A 237 -5.80 8.41 17.55
C LEU A 237 -5.80 7.05 18.26
N VAL A 238 -5.82 7.02 19.59
CA VAL A 238 -5.87 5.76 20.36
C VAL A 238 -7.16 5.01 20.06
N ASP A 239 -8.31 5.66 20.21
CA ASP A 239 -9.61 5.01 20.01
C ASP A 239 -9.78 4.46 18.58
N ARG A 240 -9.11 5.08 17.60
CA ARG A 240 -9.16 4.64 16.21
C ARG A 240 -8.10 3.61 15.84
N GLN A 241 -6.86 3.79 16.27
CA GLN A 241 -5.70 3.09 15.72
C GLN A 241 -5.22 1.95 16.62
N CYS A 242 -5.46 2.03 17.94
CA CYS A 242 -4.89 1.09 18.91
C CYS A 242 -5.39 -0.34 18.67
N ALA A 243 -6.70 -0.51 18.50
CA ALA A 243 -7.29 -1.81 18.16
C ALA A 243 -6.72 -2.38 16.86
N TRP A 244 -6.47 -1.52 15.86
CA TRP A 244 -5.88 -1.95 14.60
C TRP A 244 -4.40 -2.35 14.77
N TYR A 245 -3.58 -1.61 15.52
CA TYR A 245 -2.17 -1.99 15.78
C TYR A 245 -2.06 -3.34 16.47
N LEU A 246 -2.91 -3.56 17.49
CA LEU A 246 -3.00 -4.82 18.21
C LEU A 246 -3.37 -5.96 17.25
N GLN A 247 -4.45 -5.81 16.49
CA GLN A 247 -4.93 -6.85 15.58
C GLN A 247 -3.95 -7.12 14.43
N PHE A 248 -3.30 -6.08 13.91
CA PHE A 248 -2.25 -6.21 12.91
C PHE A 248 -1.14 -7.13 13.43
N PHE A 249 -0.54 -6.80 14.56
CA PHE A 249 0.59 -7.56 15.09
C PHE A 249 0.19 -9.00 15.45
N MET A 250 -0.92 -9.17 16.20
CA MET A 250 -1.42 -10.49 16.58
C MET A 250 -1.75 -11.35 15.37
N SER A 251 -2.42 -10.80 14.36
CA SER A 251 -2.87 -11.58 13.20
C SER A 251 -1.70 -12.15 12.40
N TRP A 252 -0.63 -11.37 12.19
CA TRP A 252 0.60 -11.82 11.55
C TRP A 252 1.32 -12.89 12.37
N LYS A 253 1.51 -12.67 13.68
CA LYS A 253 2.14 -13.65 14.58
C LYS A 253 1.33 -14.95 14.69
N ARG A 254 -0.01 -14.88 14.70
CA ARG A 254 -0.89 -16.06 14.71
C ARG A 254 -0.78 -16.85 13.39
N CYS A 255 -0.82 -16.19 12.24
CA CYS A 255 -0.67 -16.88 10.95
C CYS A 255 0.73 -17.52 10.80
N GLU A 256 1.77 -16.87 11.31
CA GLU A 256 3.12 -17.44 11.38
C GLU A 256 3.19 -18.65 12.32
N ALA A 257 2.62 -18.57 13.52
CA ALA A 257 2.58 -19.67 14.48
C ALA A 257 1.80 -20.89 13.95
N LEU A 258 0.78 -20.66 13.11
CA LEU A 258 0.05 -21.71 12.39
C LEU A 258 0.81 -22.26 11.17
N GLY A 259 1.98 -21.71 10.84
CA GLY A 259 2.79 -22.12 9.69
C GLY A 259 2.20 -21.72 8.33
N LEU A 260 1.22 -20.83 8.30
CA LEU A 260 0.55 -20.38 7.07
C LEU A 260 1.40 -19.38 6.27
N VAL A 261 2.33 -18.70 6.94
CA VAL A 261 3.22 -17.72 6.36
C VAL A 261 4.54 -17.69 7.13
N LYS A 262 5.63 -17.28 6.47
CA LYS A 262 6.95 -17.09 7.08
C LYS A 262 7.46 -15.69 6.72
N PRO A 263 6.99 -14.64 7.40
CA PRO A 263 7.39 -13.28 7.08
C PRO A 263 8.80 -12.95 7.56
N LEU A 264 9.44 -11.97 6.93
CA LEU A 264 10.60 -11.31 7.52
C LEU A 264 10.13 -10.18 8.43
N TRP A 265 10.28 -10.38 9.74
CA TRP A 265 10.03 -9.34 10.73
C TRP A 265 11.15 -8.30 10.75
N VAL A 266 10.78 -7.02 10.66
CA VAL A 266 11.70 -5.88 10.72
C VAL A 266 11.26 -4.92 11.81
N SER A 267 12.05 -4.85 12.87
CA SER A 267 11.84 -3.94 14.00
C SER A 267 12.32 -2.54 13.66
N TYR A 268 11.51 -1.52 13.96
CA TYR A 268 11.97 -0.15 13.83
C TYR A 268 13.17 0.11 14.77
N GLU A 269 13.07 -0.32 16.02
CA GLU A 269 14.04 -0.05 17.08
C GLU A 269 15.35 -0.81 16.87
N GLU A 270 15.29 -2.09 16.49
CA GLU A 270 16.49 -2.93 16.41
C GLU A 270 17.11 -2.92 15.01
N ASP A 271 16.29 -2.98 13.96
CA ASP A 271 16.78 -3.12 12.59
C ASP A 271 16.90 -1.77 11.90
N PHE A 272 15.83 -0.97 11.94
CA PHE A 272 15.82 0.31 11.25
C PHE A 272 16.68 1.36 11.96
N LEU A 273 16.85 1.34 13.28
CA LEU A 273 17.84 2.20 13.94
C LEU A 273 19.21 1.53 14.06
N GLY A 274 19.29 0.21 13.94
CA GLY A 274 20.53 -0.54 14.02
C GLY A 274 21.35 -0.59 12.73
N ASN A 275 22.07 -1.69 12.53
CA ASN A 275 23.04 -1.86 11.45
C ASN A 275 22.34 -2.08 10.08
N LYS A 276 22.50 -1.12 9.17
CA LYS A 276 21.90 -1.14 7.82
C LYS A 276 22.42 -2.25 6.93
N GLN A 277 23.70 -2.60 7.06
CA GLN A 277 24.30 -3.73 6.33
C GLN A 277 23.63 -5.04 6.73
N ARG A 278 23.48 -5.27 8.04
CA ARG A 278 22.81 -6.47 8.56
C ARG A 278 21.34 -6.54 8.12
N LEU A 279 20.63 -5.41 8.13
CA LEU A 279 19.25 -5.35 7.63
C LEU A 279 19.20 -5.70 6.13
N ALA A 280 20.11 -5.14 5.33
CA ALA A 280 20.19 -5.41 3.91
C ALA A 280 20.47 -6.90 3.61
N GLU A 281 21.38 -7.53 4.36
CA GLU A 281 21.69 -8.96 4.24
C GLU A 281 20.48 -9.85 4.55
N ARG A 282 19.74 -9.54 5.62
CA ARG A 282 18.51 -10.26 6.00
C ARG A 282 17.45 -10.14 4.91
N ILE A 283 17.23 -8.93 4.39
CA ILE A 283 16.27 -8.68 3.33
C ILE A 283 16.70 -9.38 2.03
N ALA A 284 17.97 -9.29 1.63
CA ALA A 284 18.47 -9.96 0.43
C ALA A 284 18.32 -11.48 0.52
N THR A 285 18.68 -12.06 1.66
CA THR A 285 18.51 -13.51 1.92
C THR A 285 17.04 -13.92 1.83
N PHE A 286 16.14 -13.11 2.37
CA PHE A 286 14.71 -13.39 2.38
C PHE A 286 14.04 -13.22 1.01
N VAL A 287 14.37 -12.14 0.30
CA VAL A 287 13.81 -11.87 -1.03
C VAL A 287 14.37 -12.85 -2.08
N GLY A 288 15.63 -13.23 -1.92
CA GLY A 288 16.37 -14.10 -2.82
C GLY A 288 17.61 -13.36 -3.35
N PRO A 289 18.83 -13.89 -3.17
CA PRO A 289 20.06 -13.26 -3.65
C PRO A 289 20.12 -13.12 -5.18
N GLU A 290 19.31 -13.88 -5.91
CA GLU A 290 19.12 -13.74 -7.35
C GLU A 290 18.37 -12.45 -7.74
N PHE A 291 17.59 -11.87 -6.82
CA PHE A 291 16.83 -10.65 -7.05
C PHE A 291 17.46 -9.43 -6.38
N VAL A 292 17.96 -9.59 -5.15
CA VAL A 292 18.45 -8.47 -4.34
C VAL A 292 19.89 -8.69 -3.93
N ASP A 293 20.74 -7.78 -4.35
CA ASP A 293 22.13 -7.66 -3.88
C ASP A 293 22.18 -6.86 -2.57
N SER A 294 22.69 -7.50 -1.51
CA SER A 294 22.75 -6.90 -0.17
C SER A 294 23.66 -5.67 -0.08
N GLU A 295 24.76 -5.62 -0.83
CA GLU A 295 25.68 -4.48 -0.82
C GLU A 295 25.03 -3.28 -1.52
N LYS A 296 24.36 -3.52 -2.65
CA LYS A 296 23.61 -2.48 -3.34
C LYS A 296 22.45 -1.96 -2.49
N LEU A 297 21.72 -2.84 -1.80
CA LEU A 297 20.63 -2.44 -0.92
C LEU A 297 21.14 -1.61 0.27
N SER A 298 22.24 -2.03 0.89
CA SER A 298 22.89 -1.30 1.98
C SER A 298 23.35 0.10 1.53
N LYS A 299 23.94 0.20 0.33
CA LYS A 299 24.28 1.50 -0.26
C LYS A 299 23.05 2.37 -0.49
N VAL A 300 21.97 1.82 -1.03
CA VAL A 300 20.71 2.55 -1.23
C VAL A 300 20.13 3.03 0.11
N PHE A 301 20.23 2.24 1.17
CA PHE A 301 19.83 2.67 2.51
C PHE A 301 20.61 3.90 2.97
N SER A 302 21.94 3.89 2.84
CA SER A 302 22.79 5.02 3.20
C SER A 302 22.45 6.28 2.39
N GLU A 303 22.33 6.15 1.07
CA GLU A 303 21.95 7.28 0.19
C GLU A 303 20.56 7.86 0.54
N THR A 304 19.60 7.00 0.89
CA THR A 304 18.24 7.43 1.24
C THR A 304 18.22 8.21 2.56
N ILE A 305 19.09 7.84 3.51
CA ILE A 305 19.28 8.56 4.77
C ILE A 305 19.92 9.93 4.50
N GLU A 306 21.01 9.97 3.72
CA GLU A 306 21.73 11.22 3.40
C GLU A 306 20.87 12.23 2.65
N ALA A 307 20.03 11.76 1.72
CA ALA A 307 19.20 12.64 0.90
C ALA A 307 17.96 13.18 1.61
N GLY A 308 17.64 12.73 2.83
CA GLY A 308 16.47 13.18 3.60
C GLY A 308 15.11 12.89 2.95
N HIS A 309 15.07 12.09 1.87
CA HIS A 309 13.92 12.00 0.96
C HIS A 309 12.77 11.09 1.41
N ALA A 310 12.89 10.37 2.53
CA ALA A 310 11.88 9.39 2.94
C ALA A 310 11.08 9.85 4.17
N ARG A 311 10.16 10.83 4.04
CA ARG A 311 9.22 11.29 5.11
C ARG A 311 9.86 11.24 6.52
N PHE A 312 11.13 11.67 6.61
CA PHE A 312 12.02 11.43 7.73
C PHE A 312 11.70 12.49 8.77
N ASN A 313 10.69 12.25 9.61
CA ASN A 313 10.24 13.27 10.54
C ASN A 313 11.33 13.57 11.59
N LYS A 314 11.79 12.53 12.30
CA LYS A 314 12.93 12.64 13.23
C LYS A 314 13.83 11.40 13.29
N GLY A 315 13.35 10.22 12.88
CA GLY A 315 14.20 9.02 12.81
C GLY A 315 14.70 8.50 14.17
N VAL A 316 14.05 8.85 15.29
CA VAL A 316 14.49 8.48 16.65
C VAL A 316 13.45 7.63 17.38
N SER A 317 13.91 6.82 18.33
CA SER A 317 13.08 6.09 19.30
C SER A 317 12.90 6.87 20.61
N GLY A 318 11.84 6.59 21.38
CA GLY A 318 11.64 7.09 22.75
C GLY A 318 10.79 8.37 22.86
N ARG A 319 10.21 8.84 21.75
CA ARG A 319 9.31 10.00 21.74
C ARG A 319 8.00 9.74 22.48
N GLY A 320 7.56 8.49 22.54
CA GLY A 320 6.38 8.04 23.26
C GLY A 320 6.42 8.33 24.76
N SER A 321 7.61 8.60 25.32
CA SER A 321 7.76 9.09 26.70
C SER A 321 6.96 10.36 26.97
N GLN A 322 6.79 11.22 25.95
CA GLN A 322 6.06 12.49 26.04
C GLN A 322 4.53 12.34 26.11
N LEU A 323 3.99 11.14 25.83
CA LEU A 323 2.54 10.93 25.87
C LEU A 323 2.00 11.15 27.30
N PRO A 324 0.87 11.85 27.46
CA PRO A 324 0.19 11.97 28.75
C PRO A 324 -0.12 10.61 29.37
N GLN A 325 -0.09 10.53 30.71
CA GLN A 325 -0.27 9.25 31.42
C GLN A 325 -1.62 8.60 31.09
N ARG A 326 -2.69 9.40 31.02
CA ARG A 326 -4.03 8.94 30.64
C ARG A 326 -4.07 8.27 29.27
N VAL A 327 -3.30 8.80 28.31
CA VAL A 327 -3.18 8.21 26.96
C VAL A 327 -2.47 6.86 27.05
N LYS A 328 -1.36 6.77 27.79
CA LYS A 328 -0.63 5.50 28.01
C LYS A 328 -1.52 4.45 28.68
N ASP A 329 -2.29 4.84 29.69
CA ASP A 329 -3.20 3.95 30.41
C ASP A 329 -4.31 3.44 29.49
N ARG A 330 -4.86 4.31 28.63
CA ARG A 330 -5.87 3.91 27.63
C ARG A 330 -5.32 2.94 26.58
N ILE A 331 -4.07 3.14 26.15
CA ILE A 331 -3.38 2.21 25.25
C ILE A 331 -3.22 0.87 25.95
N ARG A 332 -2.61 0.85 27.14
CA ARG A 332 -2.42 -0.38 27.93
C ARG A 332 -3.74 -1.11 28.11
N ALA A 333 -4.78 -0.45 28.60
CA ALA A 333 -6.10 -1.05 28.79
C ALA A 333 -6.64 -1.78 27.54
N SER A 334 -6.34 -1.31 26.32
CA SER A 334 -6.72 -2.00 25.08
C SER A 334 -5.95 -3.31 24.86
N PHE A 335 -4.66 -3.32 25.20
CA PHE A 335 -3.77 -4.48 25.10
C PHE A 335 -3.99 -5.49 26.23
N ASP A 336 -4.36 -5.04 27.43
CA ASP A 336 -4.63 -5.86 28.60
C ASP A 336 -5.67 -6.94 28.35
N LEU A 337 -6.66 -6.63 27.51
CA LEU A 337 -7.72 -7.55 27.11
C LEU A 337 -7.22 -8.81 26.38
N TYR A 338 -5.99 -8.79 25.87
CA TYR A 338 -5.40 -9.88 25.09
C TYR A 338 -4.09 -10.41 25.69
N ARG A 339 -3.71 -10.00 26.91
CA ARG A 339 -2.43 -10.42 27.53
C ARG A 339 -2.36 -11.92 27.82
N ASP A 340 -3.49 -12.56 28.10
CA ASP A 340 -3.55 -14.01 28.34
C ASP A 340 -3.29 -14.80 27.04
N ASP A 341 -3.58 -14.19 25.89
CA ASP A 341 -3.43 -14.80 24.56
C ASP A 341 -2.06 -14.50 23.92
N PHE A 342 -1.41 -13.40 24.29
CA PHE A 342 -0.28 -12.87 23.52
C PHE A 342 0.65 -11.94 24.33
N ASP A 343 1.96 -12.11 24.16
CA ASP A 343 2.97 -11.18 24.70
C ASP A 343 3.22 -10.01 23.73
N PHE A 344 2.98 -8.80 24.21
CA PHE A 344 3.14 -7.57 23.44
C PHE A 344 4.43 -6.82 23.74
N SER A 345 5.36 -7.38 24.51
CA SER A 345 6.62 -6.74 24.88
C SER A 345 7.40 -6.13 23.70
N GLU A 346 7.29 -6.73 22.50
CA GLU A 346 7.92 -6.24 21.25
C GLU A 346 7.34 -4.90 20.74
N ILE A 347 6.07 -4.59 21.02
CA ILE A 347 5.38 -3.39 20.50
C ILE A 347 4.79 -2.49 21.58
N LEU A 348 4.67 -2.97 22.82
CA LEU A 348 4.18 -2.22 23.97
C LEU A 348 5.23 -2.30 25.09
N PRO A 349 6.20 -1.37 25.11
CA PRO A 349 7.18 -1.33 26.19
C PRO A 349 6.51 -1.00 27.53
N SER A 350 7.17 -1.44 28.61
CA SER A 350 6.69 -1.31 30.00
C SER A 350 6.31 0.13 30.38
#